data_AF-I3UAN4-F1
#
_entry.id   AF-I3UAN4-F1
#
_cell.length_a   1.000
_cell.length_b   1.000
_cell.length_c   1.000
_cell.angle_alpha   90.00
_cell.angle_beta   90.00
_cell.angle_gamma   90.00
#
_symmetry.space_group_name_H-M   'P 1'
#
loop_
_entity.id
_entity.type
_entity.pdbx_description
1 polymer ?
#
loop_
_entity_poly.entity_id
_entity_poly.type
_entity_poly.pdbx_seq_one_letter_code
_entity_poly.pdbx_strand_id
1 'polypeptide(L)'
;MLPEKPSRVKWLLTLCLRLAVVFMRRRQPVTSLPVSLETDDQKLILRVGRKWLEDHPLTRYTLSLEAAEWKKAGFTLDIIPS
;
A
#
# COMPACT_ATOMS: atom_id res chain seq x y z
N MET A 1 25.22 11.98 -16.00
CA MET A 1 24.79 11.76 -14.60
C MET A 1 23.76 10.65 -14.59
N LEU A 2 24.08 9.50 -14.01
CA LEU A 2 23.05 8.49 -13.73
C LEU A 2 22.19 9.00 -12.57
N PRO A 3 20.86 8.82 -12.59
CA PRO A 3 20.02 9.23 -11.47
C PRO A 3 20.42 8.47 -10.21
N GLU A 4 20.58 9.17 -9.09
CA GLU A 4 20.78 8.52 -7.79
C GLU A 4 19.63 7.54 -7.52
N LYS A 5 19.97 6.35 -7.01
CA LYS A 5 18.95 5.41 -6.54
C LYS A 5 18.13 6.09 -5.43
N PRO A 6 16.79 6.02 -5.46
CA PRO A 6 15.98 6.63 -4.41
C PRO A 6 16.31 6.02 -3.05
N SER A 7 16.43 6.86 -2.02
CA SER A 7 16.63 6.40 -0.64
C SER A 7 15.40 5.63 -0.15
N ARG A 8 15.58 4.77 0.86
CA ARG A 8 14.48 4.01 1.49
C ARG A 8 13.32 4.92 1.93
N VAL A 9 13.63 6.09 2.48
CA VAL A 9 12.61 7.08 2.89
C VAL A 9 11.77 7.55 1.70
N LYS A 10 12.40 7.83 0.54
CA LYS A 10 11.67 8.25 -0.68
C LYS A 10 10.75 7.13 -1.17
N TRP A 11 11.17 5.87 -1.08
CA TRP A 11 10.32 4.73 -1.38
C TRP A 11 9.12 4.65 -0.43
N LEU A 12 9.34 4.72 0.88
CA LEU A 12 8.25 4.66 1.86
C LEU A 12 7.24 5.81 1.70
N LEU A 13 7.70 7.04 1.43
CA LEU A 13 6.82 8.17 1.13
C LEU A 13 5.98 7.92 -0.13
N THR A 14 6.59 7.34 -1.16
CA THR A 14 5.90 6.95 -2.40
C THR A 14 4.84 5.88 -2.11
N LEU A 15 5.15 4.87 -1.28
CA LEU A 15 4.17 3.87 -0.84
C LEU A 15 3.00 4.54 -0.14
N CYS A 16 3.26 5.36 0.88
CA CYS A 16 2.21 6.05 1.64
C CYS A 16 1.29 6.86 0.74
N LEU A 17 1.86 7.61 -0.22
CA LEU A 17 1.07 8.40 -1.15
C LEU A 17 0.21 7.52 -2.07
N ARG A 18 0.78 6.44 -2.62
CA ARG A 18 0.05 5.50 -3.49
C ARG A 18 -1.09 4.83 -2.73
N LEU A 19 -0.84 4.35 -1.51
CA LEU A 19 -1.87 3.77 -0.65
C LEU A 19 -2.96 4.79 -0.34
N ALA A 20 -2.61 6.04 0.01
CA ALA A 20 -3.59 7.09 0.28
C ALA A 20 -4.53 7.31 -0.93
N VAL A 21 -4.00 7.35 -2.15
CA VAL A 21 -4.81 7.47 -3.38
C VAL A 21 -5.74 6.26 -3.57
N VAL A 22 -5.27 5.05 -3.27
CA VAL A 22 -6.08 3.82 -3.35
C VAL A 22 -7.25 3.89 -2.35
N PHE A 23 -6.98 4.22 -1.10
CA PHE A 23 -7.98 4.25 -0.04
C PHE A 23 -8.96 5.43 -0.16
N MET A 24 -8.52 6.57 -0.69
CA MET A 24 -9.33 7.80 -0.79
C MET A 24 -10.03 7.97 -2.15
N ARG A 25 -10.01 6.94 -3.02
CA ARG A 25 -10.56 7.01 -4.38
C ARG A 25 -12.02 7.46 -4.43
N ARG A 26 -12.85 7.05 -3.46
CA ARG A 26 -14.29 7.38 -3.42
C ARG A 26 -14.56 8.84 -3.04
N ARG A 27 -13.55 9.62 -2.61
CA ARG A 27 -13.66 11.02 -2.17
C ARG A 27 -14.79 11.24 -1.15
N GLN A 28 -15.00 10.24 -0.30
CA GLN A 28 -15.98 10.27 0.78
C GLN A 28 -15.24 10.47 2.11
N PRO A 29 -15.86 11.13 3.10
CA PRO A 29 -15.29 11.21 4.42
C PRO A 29 -15.17 9.79 5.00
N VAL A 30 -13.94 9.36 5.26
CA VAL A 30 -13.64 8.10 5.94
C VAL A 30 -13.32 8.45 7.39
N THR A 31 -14.21 8.08 8.31
CA THR A 31 -14.06 8.37 9.75
C THR A 31 -12.95 7.56 10.42
N SER A 32 -12.66 6.36 9.92
CA SER A 32 -11.51 5.56 10.34
C SER A 32 -10.98 4.74 9.19
N LEU A 33 -9.66 4.76 8.99
CA LEU A 33 -9.02 3.94 7.97
C LEU A 33 -8.53 2.65 8.65
N PRO A 34 -9.11 1.47 8.34
CA PRO A 34 -8.78 0.24 9.03
C PRO A 34 -7.51 -0.37 8.46
N VAL A 35 -6.40 0.38 8.50
CA VAL A 35 -5.12 -0.02 7.91
C VAL A 35 -3.97 0.24 8.88
N SER A 36 -2.99 -0.67 8.87
CA SER A 36 -1.68 -0.42 9.47
C SER A 36 -0.58 -0.89 8.53
N LEU A 37 0.55 -0.20 8.57
CA LEU A 37 1.72 -0.51 7.75
C LEU A 37 2.90 -0.80 8.66
N GLU A 38 3.45 -2.00 8.54
CA GLU A 38 4.72 -2.39 9.14
C GLU A 38 5.78 -2.50 8.04
N THR A 39 7.01 -2.07 8.33
CA THR A 39 8.11 -2.09 7.35
C THR A 39 9.34 -2.70 7.97
N ASP A 40 9.95 -3.66 7.28
CA ASP A 40 11.22 -4.28 7.65
C ASP A 40 12.08 -4.41 6.39
N ASP A 41 13.11 -3.58 6.28
CA ASP A 41 13.96 -3.44 5.08
C ASP A 41 13.15 -3.34 3.77
N GLN A 42 13.13 -4.42 2.95
CA GLN A 42 12.40 -4.56 1.69
C GLN A 42 11.01 -5.22 1.83
N LYS A 43 10.67 -5.70 3.02
CA LYS A 43 9.38 -6.31 3.35
C LYS A 43 8.42 -5.25 3.90
N LEU A 44 7.24 -5.17 3.32
CA LEU A 44 6.20 -4.22 3.62
C LEU A 44 4.93 -5.04 3.94
N ILE A 45 4.39 -4.87 5.14
CA ILE A 45 3.18 -5.60 5.56
C ILE A 45 2.07 -4.58 5.73
N LEU A 46 1.09 -4.62 4.83
CA LEU A 46 -0.13 -3.82 4.92
C LEU A 46 -1.23 -4.67 5.51
N ARG A 47 -1.62 -4.36 6.75
CA ARG A 47 -2.81 -4.96 7.37
C ARG A 47 -4.02 -4.12 7.02
N VAL A 48 -5.11 -4.77 6.62
CA VAL A 48 -6.37 -4.10 6.29
C VAL A 48 -7.51 -4.86 6.95
N GLY A 49 -8.45 -4.15 7.56
CA GLY A 49 -9.62 -4.75 8.19
C GLY A 49 -10.35 -5.70 7.23
N ARG A 50 -10.55 -6.96 7.66
CA ARG A 50 -11.14 -8.01 6.81
C ARG A 50 -12.48 -7.59 6.21
N LYS A 51 -13.40 -7.14 7.05
CA LYS A 51 -14.73 -6.66 6.63
C LYS A 51 -14.65 -5.54 5.60
N TRP A 52 -13.68 -4.63 5.78
CA TRP A 52 -13.49 -3.54 4.83
C TRP A 52 -13.03 -4.06 3.46
N LEU A 53 -12.12 -5.03 3.39
CA LEU A 53 -11.70 -5.64 2.12
C LEU A 53 -12.85 -6.38 1.42
N GLU A 54 -13.71 -7.05 2.18
CA GLU A 54 -14.92 -7.73 1.67
C GLU A 54 -15.91 -6.72 1.07
N ASP A 55 -16.13 -5.59 1.75
CA ASP A 55 -17.01 -4.50 1.29
C ASP A 55 -16.40 -3.67 0.13
N HIS A 56 -15.09 -3.80 -0.12
CA HIS A 56 -14.34 -3.01 -1.11
C HIS A 56 -13.52 -3.90 -2.08
N PRO A 57 -14.17 -4.76 -2.88
CA PRO A 57 -13.48 -5.72 -3.76
C PRO A 57 -12.61 -5.06 -4.82
N LEU A 58 -13.01 -3.90 -5.34
CA LEU A 58 -12.19 -3.13 -6.29
C LEU A 58 -10.92 -2.56 -5.65
N THR A 59 -10.99 -2.18 -4.37
CA THR A 59 -9.80 -1.76 -3.64
C THR A 59 -8.90 -2.95 -3.39
N ARG A 60 -9.44 -4.10 -2.97
CA ARG A 60 -8.67 -5.35 -2.82
C ARG A 60 -7.94 -5.72 -4.12
N TYR A 61 -8.61 -5.65 -5.26
CA TYR A 61 -7.99 -5.86 -6.56
C TYR A 61 -6.86 -4.84 -6.84
N THR A 62 -7.13 -3.55 -6.61
CA THR A 62 -6.11 -2.51 -6.79
C THR A 62 -4.89 -2.75 -5.91
N LEU A 63 -5.07 -3.13 -4.64
CA LEU A 63 -3.97 -3.44 -3.73
C LEU A 63 -3.13 -4.62 -4.25
N SER A 64 -3.76 -5.64 -4.84
CA SER A 64 -3.02 -6.76 -5.45
C SER A 64 -2.14 -6.32 -6.62
N LEU A 65 -2.60 -5.34 -7.42
CA LEU A 65 -1.80 -4.73 -8.48
C LEU A 65 -0.64 -3.91 -7.90
N GLU A 66 -0.88 -3.15 -6.83
CA GLU A 66 0.19 -2.45 -6.12
C GLU A 66 1.27 -3.45 -5.68
N ALA A 67 0.89 -4.55 -5.02
CA ALA A 67 1.85 -5.56 -4.58
C ALA A 67 2.71 -6.11 -5.74
N ALA A 68 2.12 -6.32 -6.92
CA ALA A 68 2.85 -6.74 -8.10
C ALA A 68 3.84 -5.66 -8.62
N GLU A 69 3.48 -4.38 -8.58
CA GLU A 69 4.38 -3.29 -8.97
C GLU A 69 5.54 -3.12 -7.98
N TRP A 70 5.27 -3.23 -6.67
CA TRP A 70 6.30 -3.16 -5.64
C TRP A 70 7.30 -4.31 -5.75
N LYS A 71 6.86 -5.50 -6.17
CA LYS A 71 7.74 -6.63 -6.48
C LYS A 71 8.76 -6.31 -7.58
N LYS A 72 8.35 -5.59 -8.63
CA LYS A 72 9.27 -5.15 -9.70
C LYS A 72 10.30 -4.15 -9.21
N ALA A 73 9.95 -3.35 -8.20
CA ALA A 73 10.85 -2.40 -7.56
C ALA A 73 11.78 -3.03 -6.49
N GLY A 74 11.71 -4.35 -6.28
CA GLY A 74 12.54 -5.08 -5.31
C GLY A 74 11.99 -5.11 -3.89
N PHE A 75 10.71 -4.81 -3.70
CA PHE A 75 10.03 -4.89 -2.41
C PHE A 75 9.01 -6.04 -2.38
N THR A 76 8.77 -6.62 -1.22
CA THR A 76 7.65 -7.55 -1.02
C THR A 76 6.57 -6.83 -0.24
N LEU A 77 5.42 -6.57 -0.87
CA LEU A 77 4.25 -5.99 -0.23
C LEU A 77 3.19 -7.07 0.03
N ASP A 78 3.07 -7.48 1.29
CA ASP A 78 2.09 -8.46 1.74
C ASP A 78 0.82 -7.74 2.24
N ILE A 79 -0.34 -8.18 1.76
CA ILE A 79 -1.65 -7.63 2.17
C ILE A 79 -2.34 -8.66 3.06
N ILE A 80 -2.46 -8.35 4.35
CA ILE A 80 -2.98 -9.27 5.36
C ILE A 80 -4.34 -8.76 5.86
N PRO A 81 -5.43 -9.55 5.75
CA PRO A 81 -6.68 -9.24 6.43
C PRO A 81 -6.52 -9.30 7.96
N SER A 82 -6.76 -8.19 8.66
CA SER A 82 -6.76 -8.09 10.13
C SER A 82 -8.17 -8.08 10.73
#